data_AF-A0A1S3HE34-F1
#
_entry.id   AF-A0A1S3HE34-F1
#
_cell.length_a   1.000
_cell.length_b   1.000
_cell.length_c   1.000
_cell.angle_alpha   90.00
_cell.angle_beta   90.00
_cell.angle_gamma   90.00
#
_symmetry.space_group_name_H-M   'P 1'
#
loop_
_entity.id
_entity.type
_entity.pdbx_description
1 polymer ?
#
loop_
_entity_poly.entity_id
_entity_poly.type
_entity_poly.pdbx_seq_one_letter_code
_entity_poly.pdbx_strand_id
1 'polypeptide(L)'
;MVRAAEKRSMAYRYKRHDAGSANGQSHEDNPNWMTYKKMEAILERMQDEQTGVCVRTVKSFMTKIPSVFTGADLISWMMRNLDVDDQTEALHMANLMASHGYMFPIDDHILSVKNDNTYYRFQTPCFWPSRSGEPENTDYAVYLCKRTMQNKQRLELADYEAENLARLQKMFSRKWEFIYMQAEAQIKVDKKRDKLERKVLDSQERAFWDVHRPVPGCVNTTEVDIKKACKNNKARPARISYIVPGGRLSPGVSVNDLHDPAQGLTQEIECYRRRLGRRWVKVSKVAESYTSYYEQYAEFDAFITPQEYANPWIVDNAELWDLEKTMKDLPQRRVKKWTFSIYELLKDPAGRDHFGKFLAKEFSGENLNHFLLDHNIFKLMKNDSYTRYLRSDMYKEFLNGTKKKSSGKRSLTLRIESRRSVLSLTNYSTKST
;
A
#
# COMPACT_ATOMS: atom_id res chain seq x y z
N MET A 1 36.30 9.24 -9.29
CA MET A 1 36.24 9.73 -10.70
C MET A 1 35.16 9.05 -11.55
N VAL A 2 34.70 7.83 -11.25
CA VAL A 2 33.64 7.12 -12.00
C VAL A 2 32.24 7.79 -11.86
N ARG A 3 31.90 8.32 -10.67
CA ARG A 3 30.64 9.07 -10.42
C ARG A 3 30.47 10.38 -11.22
N ALA A 4 31.55 10.93 -11.80
CA ALA A 4 31.52 12.19 -12.56
C ALA A 4 31.32 11.96 -14.08
N ALA A 5 31.68 10.79 -14.58
CA ALA A 5 31.48 10.40 -15.99
C ALA A 5 30.02 9.99 -16.26
N GLU A 6 29.37 9.34 -15.28
CA GLU A 6 27.96 8.94 -15.32
C GLU A 6 27.02 10.16 -15.46
N LYS A 7 27.38 11.29 -14.85
CA LYS A 7 26.60 12.55 -14.91
C LYS A 7 26.62 13.24 -16.28
N ARG A 8 27.62 13.02 -17.14
CA ARG A 8 27.80 13.84 -18.36
C ARG A 8 27.18 13.28 -19.63
N SER A 9 26.99 11.96 -19.73
CA SER A 9 26.62 11.34 -21.01
C SER A 9 25.11 11.03 -21.17
N MET A 10 24.39 10.77 -20.07
CA MET A 10 22.92 10.60 -20.07
C MET A 10 22.17 11.90 -19.76
N ALA A 11 22.78 12.82 -19.00
CA ALA A 11 22.20 14.15 -18.73
C ALA A 11 22.01 15.00 -19.98
N TYR A 12 22.78 14.77 -21.06
CA TYR A 12 22.56 15.44 -22.35
C TYR A 12 21.30 14.96 -23.07
N ARG A 13 20.79 13.75 -22.76
CA ARG A 13 19.60 13.17 -23.39
C ARG A 13 18.30 13.59 -22.70
N TYR A 14 18.33 13.81 -21.39
CA TYR A 14 17.14 14.26 -20.65
C TYR A 14 17.03 15.80 -20.54
N LYS A 15 18.16 16.54 -20.50
CA LYS A 15 18.13 18.01 -20.51
C LYS A 15 17.54 18.63 -21.78
N ARG A 16 17.49 17.90 -22.90
CA ARG A 16 16.82 18.38 -24.12
C ARG A 16 15.28 18.31 -24.02
N HIS A 17 14.74 17.44 -23.17
CA HIS A 17 13.29 17.38 -22.88
C HIS A 17 12.87 18.35 -21.77
N ASP A 18 13.76 18.70 -20.83
CA ASP A 18 13.50 19.81 -19.88
C ASP A 18 13.39 21.17 -20.57
N ALA A 19 14.05 21.36 -21.72
CA ALA A 19 13.92 22.58 -22.51
C ALA A 19 12.58 22.67 -23.28
N GLY A 20 11.76 21.60 -23.27
CA GLY A 20 10.48 21.50 -23.98
C GLY A 20 9.26 21.20 -23.10
N SER A 21 9.44 20.89 -21.82
CA SER A 21 8.30 20.71 -20.91
C SER A 21 7.78 22.08 -20.45
N ALA A 22 7.04 22.74 -21.33
CA ALA A 22 6.16 23.86 -21.00
C ALA A 22 4.92 23.39 -20.20
N ASN A 23 5.10 22.41 -19.31
CA ASN A 23 4.06 21.93 -18.42
C ASN A 23 4.70 21.75 -17.05
N GLY A 24 4.53 22.74 -16.18
CA GLY A 24 5.03 22.76 -14.80
C GLY A 24 4.37 21.71 -13.92
N GLN A 25 4.66 20.43 -14.17
CA GLN A 25 4.45 19.34 -13.22
C GLN A 25 5.54 19.42 -12.17
N SER A 26 5.17 19.72 -10.92
CA SER A 26 6.11 19.53 -9.83
C SER A 26 6.29 18.02 -9.62
N HIS A 27 7.50 17.53 -9.33
CA HIS A 27 7.72 16.10 -9.04
C HIS A 27 6.84 15.60 -7.86
N GLU A 28 6.33 16.50 -7.03
CA GLU A 28 5.43 16.23 -5.90
C GLU A 28 3.99 15.93 -6.35
N ASP A 29 3.64 16.23 -7.61
CA ASP A 29 2.30 15.98 -8.15
C ASP A 29 2.07 14.49 -8.48
N ASN A 30 3.10 13.65 -8.55
CA ASN A 30 2.90 12.22 -8.80
C ASN A 30 2.19 11.58 -7.58
N PRO A 31 1.04 10.89 -7.74
CA PRO A 31 0.32 10.33 -6.60
C PRO A 31 1.09 9.21 -5.88
N ASN A 32 2.17 8.70 -6.47
CA ASN A 32 3.08 7.72 -5.88
C ASN A 32 4.41 8.34 -5.42
N TRP A 33 4.58 9.66 -5.45
CA TRP A 33 5.86 10.33 -5.18
C TRP A 33 6.46 9.94 -3.81
N MET A 34 5.61 9.89 -2.77
CA MET A 34 6.05 9.59 -1.40
C MET A 34 6.58 8.16 -1.30
N THR A 35 5.98 7.22 -2.03
CA THR A 35 6.45 5.84 -2.11
C THR A 35 7.83 5.79 -2.74
N TYR A 36 8.03 6.48 -3.89
CA TYR A 36 9.33 6.55 -4.55
C TYR A 36 10.40 7.16 -3.64
N LYS A 37 10.10 8.26 -2.95
CA LYS A 37 11.03 8.87 -1.99
C LYS A 37 11.47 7.90 -0.90
N LYS A 38 10.56 7.10 -0.35
CA LYS A 38 10.90 6.09 0.67
C LYS A 38 11.77 4.97 0.09
N MET A 39 11.46 4.48 -1.11
CA MET A 39 12.25 3.45 -1.79
C MET A 39 13.66 3.96 -2.12
N GLU A 40 13.77 5.21 -2.56
CA GLU A 40 15.05 5.85 -2.86
C GLU A 40 15.90 6.07 -1.60
N ALA A 41 15.30 6.43 -0.47
CA ALA A 41 16.01 6.53 0.80
C ALA A 41 16.59 5.18 1.26
N ILE A 42 15.87 4.07 1.03
CA ILE A 42 16.40 2.72 1.29
C ILE A 42 17.55 2.42 0.32
N LEU A 43 17.38 2.76 -0.96
CA LEU A 43 18.38 2.52 -1.99
C LEU A 43 19.68 3.29 -1.73
N GLU A 44 19.61 4.52 -1.24
CA GLU A 44 20.76 5.32 -0.83
C GLU A 44 21.56 4.62 0.28
N ARG A 45 20.88 4.03 1.28
CA ARG A 45 21.52 3.22 2.31
C ARG A 45 22.12 1.93 1.75
N MET A 46 21.44 1.27 0.81
CA MET A 46 21.97 0.08 0.14
C MET A 46 23.22 0.38 -0.69
N GLN A 47 23.37 1.61 -1.19
CA GLN A 47 24.51 2.05 -2.00
C GLN A 47 25.65 2.68 -1.20
N ASP A 48 25.52 2.75 0.12
CA ASP A 48 26.57 3.27 0.98
C ASP A 48 27.88 2.46 0.84
N GLU A 49 29.02 3.14 0.82
CA GLU A 49 30.32 2.52 0.53
C GLU A 49 30.81 1.59 1.65
N GLN A 50 30.37 1.83 2.88
CA GLN A 50 30.87 1.10 4.06
C GLN A 50 29.83 0.11 4.58
N THR A 51 28.58 0.54 4.62
CA THR A 51 27.47 -0.18 5.26
C THR A 51 26.51 -0.80 4.27
N GLY A 52 26.61 -0.47 2.97
CA GLY A 52 25.71 -0.91 1.91
C GLY A 52 25.91 -2.37 1.46
N VAL A 53 25.20 -2.73 0.40
CA VAL A 53 25.31 -4.04 -0.27
C VAL A 53 26.65 -4.13 -1.00
N CYS A 54 27.37 -5.23 -0.84
CA CYS A 54 28.69 -5.41 -1.43
C CYS A 54 28.61 -5.53 -2.97
N VAL A 55 28.88 -4.42 -3.67
CA VAL A 55 28.97 -4.37 -5.14
C VAL A 55 30.39 -4.71 -5.58
N ARG A 56 30.55 -5.71 -6.44
CA ARG A 56 31.85 -6.21 -6.89
C ARG A 56 31.91 -6.45 -8.40
N THR A 57 33.14 -6.53 -8.91
CA THR A 57 33.39 -7.03 -10.27
C THR A 57 33.69 -8.53 -10.18
N VAL A 58 32.81 -9.36 -10.70
CA VAL A 58 33.00 -10.81 -10.72
C VAL A 58 33.83 -11.18 -11.94
N LYS A 59 34.86 -12.01 -11.73
CA LYS A 59 35.72 -12.57 -12.79
C LYS A 59 35.54 -14.08 -12.79
N SER A 60 35.30 -14.64 -13.97
CA SER A 60 35.29 -16.07 -14.23
C SER A 60 36.13 -16.37 -15.49
N PHE A 61 36.33 -17.64 -15.80
CA PHE A 61 37.03 -18.04 -17.02
C PHE A 61 36.26 -17.50 -18.24
N MET A 62 36.92 -16.61 -19.01
CA MET A 62 36.38 -15.87 -20.17
C MET A 62 35.39 -14.71 -19.92
N THR A 63 34.91 -14.47 -18.69
CA THR A 63 33.92 -13.42 -18.42
C THR A 63 34.32 -12.49 -17.25
N LYS A 64 34.06 -11.20 -17.45
CA LYS A 64 34.21 -10.17 -16.41
C LYS A 64 32.93 -9.36 -16.36
N ILE A 65 32.24 -9.42 -15.22
CA ILE A 65 30.95 -8.77 -14.99
C ILE A 65 31.17 -7.68 -13.94
N PRO A 66 31.28 -6.39 -14.34
CA PRO A 66 31.52 -5.30 -13.40
C PRO A 66 30.28 -5.00 -12.56
N SER A 67 30.43 -4.34 -11.42
CA SER A 67 29.34 -3.67 -10.66
C SER A 67 28.07 -4.51 -10.44
N VAL A 68 28.21 -5.71 -9.86
CA VAL A 68 27.08 -6.59 -9.50
C VAL A 68 27.12 -6.97 -8.02
N PHE A 69 25.96 -7.32 -7.48
CA PHE A 69 25.78 -7.95 -6.16
C PHE A 69 24.88 -9.18 -6.31
N THR A 70 24.85 -10.06 -5.31
CA THR A 70 23.99 -11.26 -5.33
C THR A 70 22.66 -11.00 -4.63
N GLY A 71 21.63 -11.76 -5.00
CA GLY A 71 20.35 -11.73 -4.31
C GLY A 71 20.47 -12.11 -2.84
N ALA A 72 21.26 -13.14 -2.52
CA ALA A 72 21.55 -13.55 -1.15
C ALA A 72 22.21 -12.43 -0.31
N ASP A 73 23.17 -11.70 -0.87
CA ASP A 73 23.81 -10.56 -0.19
C ASP A 73 22.81 -9.42 0.06
N LEU A 74 21.92 -9.14 -0.90
CA LEU A 74 20.88 -8.12 -0.78
C LEU A 74 19.90 -8.48 0.34
N ILE A 75 19.36 -9.70 0.34
CA ILE A 75 18.39 -10.14 1.35
C ILE A 75 19.04 -10.16 2.74
N SER A 76 20.28 -10.63 2.85
CA SER A 76 21.04 -10.60 4.09
C SER A 76 21.33 -9.17 4.58
N TRP A 77 21.49 -8.21 3.67
CA TRP A 77 21.60 -6.80 4.03
C TRP A 77 20.27 -6.25 4.54
N MET A 78 19.16 -6.55 3.87
CA MET A 78 17.82 -6.08 4.25
C MET A 78 17.42 -6.59 5.64
N MET A 79 17.62 -7.88 5.92
CA MET A 79 17.38 -8.48 7.24
C MET A 79 18.18 -7.82 8.38
N ARG A 80 19.36 -7.26 8.09
CA ARG A 80 20.24 -6.64 9.10
C ARG A 80 19.97 -5.14 9.30
N ASN A 81 19.44 -4.46 8.28
CA ASN A 81 19.39 -3.00 8.24
C ASN A 81 17.97 -2.42 8.23
N LEU A 82 16.97 -3.26 7.94
CA LEU A 82 15.56 -2.91 7.90
C LEU A 82 14.81 -3.66 8.99
N ASP A 83 13.71 -3.07 9.45
CA ASP A 83 12.80 -3.68 10.42
C ASP A 83 11.84 -4.60 9.67
N VAL A 84 12.33 -5.80 9.34
CA VAL A 84 11.58 -6.86 8.64
C VAL A 84 11.51 -8.09 9.54
N ASP A 85 10.36 -8.74 9.56
CA ASP A 85 10.06 -9.88 10.43
C ASP A 85 10.83 -11.13 10.00
N ASP A 86 10.87 -11.41 8.69
CA ASP A 86 11.49 -12.62 8.15
C ASP A 86 12.08 -12.42 6.74
N GLN A 87 12.72 -13.49 6.25
CA GLN A 87 13.34 -13.51 4.94
C GLN A 87 12.32 -13.38 3.79
N THR A 88 11.07 -13.81 4.01
CA THR A 88 9.99 -13.73 3.02
C THR A 88 9.57 -12.28 2.83
N GLU A 89 9.40 -11.52 3.91
CA GLU A 89 9.10 -10.09 3.87
C GLU A 89 10.24 -9.30 3.21
N ALA A 90 11.49 -9.58 3.60
CA ALA A 90 12.66 -8.95 2.99
C ALA A 90 12.72 -9.21 1.47
N LEU A 91 12.46 -10.45 1.05
CA LEU A 91 12.41 -10.85 -0.36
C LEU A 91 11.24 -10.19 -1.10
N HIS A 92 10.08 -10.07 -0.46
CA HIS A 92 8.92 -9.38 -1.03
C HIS A 92 9.21 -7.90 -1.26
N MET A 93 9.79 -7.21 -0.27
CA MET A 93 10.22 -5.82 -0.42
C MET A 93 11.29 -5.66 -1.52
N ALA A 94 12.25 -6.57 -1.59
CA ALA A 94 13.26 -6.57 -2.65
C ALA A 94 12.62 -6.72 -4.05
N ASN A 95 11.65 -7.62 -4.18
CA ASN A 95 10.86 -7.80 -5.41
C ASN A 95 10.12 -6.52 -5.80
N LEU A 96 9.48 -5.83 -4.84
CA LEU A 96 8.82 -4.55 -5.11
C LEU A 96 9.82 -3.47 -5.55
N MET A 97 11.01 -3.42 -4.95
CA MET A 97 12.04 -2.46 -5.39
C MET A 97 12.56 -2.77 -6.79
N ALA A 98 12.72 -4.05 -7.13
CA ALA A 98 13.12 -4.47 -8.46
C ALA A 98 12.04 -4.19 -9.51
N SER A 99 10.77 -4.47 -9.21
CA SER A 99 9.64 -4.25 -10.13
C SER A 99 9.46 -2.78 -10.48
N HIS A 100 9.82 -1.86 -9.58
CA HIS A 100 9.85 -0.42 -9.84
C HIS A 100 11.14 0.05 -10.54
N GLY A 101 12.06 -0.86 -10.86
CA GLY A 101 13.26 -0.58 -11.65
C GLY A 101 14.41 0.06 -10.88
N TYR A 102 14.43 0.03 -9.54
CA TYR A 102 15.59 0.53 -8.78
C TYR A 102 16.78 -0.43 -8.81
N MET A 103 16.51 -1.71 -9.02
CA MET A 103 17.50 -2.75 -9.26
C MET A 103 16.94 -3.80 -10.20
N PHE A 104 17.80 -4.57 -10.87
CA PHE A 104 17.35 -5.52 -11.88
C PHE A 104 18.32 -6.70 -12.03
N PRO A 105 17.81 -7.90 -12.37
CA PRO A 105 18.66 -9.04 -12.71
C PRO A 105 19.39 -8.76 -14.03
N ILE A 106 20.66 -9.15 -14.13
CA ILE A 106 21.48 -8.83 -15.31
C ILE A 106 21.11 -9.62 -16.56
N ASP A 107 20.56 -10.83 -16.38
CA ASP A 107 20.36 -11.82 -17.44
C ASP A 107 18.88 -12.21 -17.64
N ASP A 108 17.93 -11.46 -17.04
CA ASP A 108 16.49 -11.72 -17.13
C ASP A 108 15.71 -10.42 -17.39
N HIS A 109 14.62 -10.51 -18.14
CA HIS A 109 13.67 -9.42 -18.39
C HIS A 109 12.61 -9.31 -17.29
N ILE A 110 12.39 -10.36 -16.51
CA ILE A 110 11.47 -10.33 -15.36
C ILE A 110 12.16 -9.65 -14.19
N LEU A 111 11.66 -8.47 -13.80
CA LEU A 111 12.19 -7.65 -12.71
C LEU A 111 11.81 -8.23 -11.33
N SER A 112 12.43 -9.36 -10.99
CA SER A 112 12.24 -10.07 -9.72
C SER A 112 13.57 -10.42 -9.05
N VAL A 113 13.57 -10.45 -7.72
CA VAL A 113 14.69 -10.83 -6.87
C VAL A 113 14.51 -12.27 -6.42
N LYS A 114 15.58 -13.05 -6.53
CA LYS A 114 15.72 -14.40 -5.98
C LYS A 114 16.74 -14.36 -4.85
N ASN A 115 16.48 -15.10 -3.79
CA ASN A 115 17.39 -15.22 -2.65
C ASN A 115 18.44 -16.31 -2.94
N ASP A 116 19.30 -16.05 -3.93
CA ASP A 116 20.33 -16.98 -4.39
C ASP A 116 21.55 -16.20 -4.93
N ASN A 117 22.42 -16.89 -5.68
CA ASN A 117 23.62 -16.29 -6.27
C ASN A 117 23.35 -15.55 -7.60
N THR A 118 22.09 -15.30 -7.97
CA THR A 118 21.75 -14.49 -9.15
C THR A 118 22.30 -13.08 -9.00
N TYR A 119 22.85 -12.55 -10.10
CA TYR A 119 23.47 -11.23 -10.12
C TYR A 119 22.47 -10.12 -10.45
N TYR A 120 22.55 -9.05 -9.65
CA TYR A 120 21.74 -7.86 -9.77
C TYR A 120 22.60 -6.62 -9.94
N ARG A 121 22.01 -5.56 -10.51
CA ARG A 121 22.59 -4.22 -10.60
C ARG A 121 21.63 -3.20 -10.04
N PHE A 122 22.19 -2.13 -9.48
CA PHE A 122 21.42 -0.92 -9.22
C PHE A 122 21.19 -0.12 -10.50
N GLN A 123 20.02 0.47 -10.60
CA GLN A 123 19.66 1.38 -11.69
C GLN A 123 20.25 2.77 -11.48
N THR A 124 20.58 3.42 -12.59
CA THR A 124 21.04 4.81 -12.57
C THR A 124 19.91 5.78 -12.23
N PRO A 125 20.16 6.84 -11.43
CA PRO A 125 19.12 7.78 -11.02
C PRO A 125 18.34 8.44 -12.15
N CYS A 126 18.92 8.57 -13.35
CA CYS A 126 18.21 9.13 -14.51
C CYS A 126 17.08 8.24 -15.05
N PHE A 127 17.03 6.97 -14.64
CA PHE A 127 15.98 6.02 -14.98
C PHE A 127 15.09 5.65 -13.77
N TRP A 128 15.20 6.38 -12.65
CA TRP A 128 14.31 6.16 -11.52
C TRP A 128 12.90 6.66 -11.84
N PRO A 129 11.83 5.96 -11.42
CA PRO A 129 10.44 6.34 -11.69
C PRO A 129 10.06 7.75 -11.21
N SER A 130 10.74 8.28 -10.19
CA SER A 130 10.51 9.64 -9.70
C SER A 130 11.07 10.72 -10.64
N ARG A 131 12.05 10.38 -11.47
CA ARG A 131 12.80 11.31 -12.34
C ARG A 131 12.52 11.09 -13.82
N SER A 132 12.18 9.87 -14.21
CA SER A 132 11.77 9.54 -15.57
C SER A 132 10.29 9.86 -15.76
N GLY A 133 10.00 10.65 -16.79
CA GLY A 133 8.65 10.83 -17.32
C GLY A 133 8.20 9.58 -18.08
N GLU A 134 6.93 9.57 -18.46
CA GLU A 134 6.36 8.47 -19.25
C GLU A 134 7.04 8.40 -20.63
N PRO A 135 7.71 7.29 -20.99
CA PRO A 135 8.42 7.18 -22.25
C PRO A 135 7.48 6.98 -23.44
N GLU A 136 7.79 7.64 -24.54
CA GLU A 136 6.99 7.59 -25.75
C GLU A 136 7.24 6.29 -26.55
N ASN A 137 6.26 5.93 -27.39
CA ASN A 137 6.41 4.80 -28.31
C ASN A 137 7.52 5.02 -29.35
N THR A 138 7.83 6.29 -29.68
CA THR A 138 8.94 6.63 -30.58
C THR A 138 10.28 6.23 -29.96
N ASP A 139 10.48 6.52 -28.68
CA ASP A 139 11.71 6.16 -27.96
C ASP A 139 11.90 4.65 -27.86
N TYR A 140 10.81 3.92 -27.63
CA TYR A 140 10.84 2.46 -27.59
C TYR A 140 11.18 1.85 -28.95
N ALA A 141 10.64 2.42 -30.03
CA ALA A 141 10.97 2.00 -31.40
C ALA A 141 12.47 2.22 -31.70
N VAL A 142 13.04 3.36 -31.30
CA VAL A 142 14.48 3.63 -31.42
C VAL A 142 15.31 2.61 -30.63
N TYR A 143 14.90 2.28 -29.41
CA TYR A 143 15.58 1.29 -28.57
C TYR A 143 15.60 -0.11 -29.21
N LEU A 144 14.44 -0.62 -29.65
CA LEU A 144 14.32 -1.92 -30.29
C LEU A 144 15.06 -1.98 -31.65
N CYS A 145 14.96 -0.92 -32.45
CA CYS A 145 15.71 -0.78 -33.70
C CYS A 145 17.22 -0.80 -33.43
N LYS A 146 17.68 -0.07 -32.40
CA LYS A 146 19.10 -0.06 -32.01
C LYS A 146 19.60 -1.45 -31.60
N ARG A 147 18.78 -2.25 -30.90
CA ARG A 147 19.15 -3.61 -30.48
C ARG A 147 19.30 -4.56 -31.65
N THR A 148 18.34 -4.57 -32.56
CA THR A 148 18.37 -5.42 -33.77
C THR A 148 19.56 -5.11 -34.67
N MET A 149 19.94 -3.83 -34.81
CA MET A 149 21.08 -3.41 -35.64
C MET A 149 22.46 -3.84 -35.09
N GLN A 150 22.57 -4.25 -33.83
CA GLN A 150 23.87 -4.56 -33.22
C GLN A 150 24.36 -5.99 -33.49
N ASN A 151 23.51 -6.90 -33.98
CA ASN A 151 23.84 -8.29 -34.32
C ASN A 151 24.66 -9.01 -33.22
N LYS A 152 24.20 -8.91 -31.96
CA LYS A 152 24.80 -9.61 -30.81
C LYS A 152 23.73 -10.44 -30.13
N GLN A 153 24.04 -11.71 -29.87
CA GLN A 153 23.12 -12.64 -29.19
C GLN A 153 22.55 -12.08 -27.89
N ARG A 154 23.39 -11.45 -27.04
CA ARG A 154 22.95 -10.81 -25.78
C ARG A 154 21.95 -9.64 -25.94
N LEU A 155 21.75 -9.15 -27.15
CA LEU A 155 20.86 -8.02 -27.48
C LEU A 155 19.72 -8.46 -28.39
N GLU A 156 19.63 -9.73 -28.74
CA GLU A 156 18.51 -10.29 -29.52
C GLU A 156 17.19 -9.97 -28.83
N LEU A 157 16.19 -9.64 -29.64
CA LEU A 157 14.87 -9.34 -29.13
C LEU A 157 14.20 -10.63 -28.66
N ALA A 158 13.55 -10.59 -27.51
CA ALA A 158 12.59 -11.63 -27.15
C ALA A 158 11.37 -11.58 -28.09
N ASP A 159 10.59 -12.66 -28.17
CA ASP A 159 9.45 -12.77 -29.10
C ASP A 159 8.45 -11.62 -28.92
N TYR A 160 8.10 -11.27 -27.67
CA TYR A 160 7.20 -10.14 -27.38
C TYR A 160 7.78 -8.78 -27.78
N GLU A 161 9.11 -8.62 -27.72
CA GLU A 161 9.79 -7.40 -28.16
C GLU A 161 9.80 -7.30 -29.69
N ALA A 162 9.99 -8.43 -30.38
CA ALA A 162 9.91 -8.50 -31.84
C ALA A 162 8.49 -8.20 -32.34
N GLU A 163 7.46 -8.72 -31.67
CA GLU A 163 6.06 -8.40 -31.96
C GLU A 163 5.79 -6.89 -31.75
N ASN A 164 6.28 -6.34 -30.64
CA ASN A 164 6.19 -4.90 -30.38
C ASN A 164 6.90 -4.08 -31.45
N LEU A 165 8.10 -4.46 -31.88
CA LEU A 165 8.82 -3.80 -32.97
C LEU A 165 8.00 -3.81 -34.26
N ALA A 166 7.43 -4.95 -34.65
CA ALA A 166 6.61 -5.07 -35.84
C ALA A 166 5.38 -4.16 -35.78
N ARG A 167 4.72 -4.06 -34.62
CA ARG A 167 3.60 -3.14 -34.38
C ARG A 167 4.04 -1.67 -34.51
N LEU A 168 5.19 -1.31 -33.94
CA LEU A 168 5.73 0.05 -34.01
C LEU A 168 6.16 0.44 -35.45
N GLN A 169 6.74 -0.50 -36.21
CA GLN A 169 7.05 -0.31 -37.63
C GLN A 169 5.81 0.01 -38.45
N LYS A 170 4.71 -0.71 -38.21
CA LYS A 170 3.43 -0.43 -38.86
C LYS A 170 2.89 0.95 -38.47
N MET A 171 2.92 1.27 -37.17
CA MET A 171 2.42 2.54 -36.62
C MET A 171 3.21 3.76 -37.09
N PHE A 172 4.53 3.63 -37.23
CA PHE A 172 5.45 4.71 -37.60
C PHE A 172 6.03 4.57 -39.01
N SER A 173 5.36 3.84 -39.91
CA SER A 173 5.86 3.57 -41.27
C SER A 173 6.40 4.79 -42.02
N ARG A 174 5.70 5.93 -41.97
CA ARG A 174 6.12 7.19 -42.62
C ARG A 174 7.29 7.91 -41.93
N LYS A 175 7.58 7.59 -40.67
CA LYS A 175 8.66 8.18 -39.87
C LYS A 175 9.79 7.19 -39.60
N TRP A 176 9.72 5.98 -40.15
CA TRP A 176 10.63 4.88 -39.83
C TRP A 176 12.09 5.22 -40.14
N GLU A 177 12.35 5.91 -41.25
CA GLU A 177 13.70 6.36 -41.59
C GLU A 177 14.33 7.29 -40.54
N PHE A 178 13.53 8.15 -39.92
CA PHE A 178 14.03 9.00 -38.82
C PHE A 178 14.35 8.18 -37.57
N ILE A 179 13.52 7.18 -37.25
CA ILE A 179 13.76 6.24 -36.14
C ILE A 179 15.05 5.46 -36.38
N TYR A 180 15.23 4.92 -37.60
CA TYR A 180 16.42 4.20 -37.99
C TYR A 180 17.68 5.07 -37.91
N MET A 181 17.63 6.29 -38.46
CA MET A 181 18.74 7.24 -38.40
C MET A 181 19.10 7.60 -36.95
N GLN A 182 18.10 7.79 -36.08
CA GLN A 182 18.31 8.06 -34.66
C GLN A 182 18.96 6.86 -33.94
N ALA A 183 18.50 5.63 -34.22
CA ALA A 183 19.10 4.42 -33.69
C ALA A 183 20.56 4.26 -34.14
N GLU A 184 20.84 4.48 -35.42
CA GLU A 184 22.19 4.41 -35.98
C GLU A 184 23.14 5.44 -35.32
N ALA A 185 22.68 6.67 -35.13
CA ALA A 185 23.43 7.72 -34.46
C ALA A 185 23.77 7.34 -33.01
N GLN A 186 22.83 6.73 -32.27
CA GLN A 186 23.09 6.23 -30.92
C GLN A 186 24.13 5.11 -30.90
N ILE A 187 24.06 4.16 -31.85
CA ILE A 187 25.06 3.08 -31.97
C ILE A 187 26.46 3.66 -32.21
N LYS A 188 26.59 4.69 -33.06
CA LYS A 188 27.87 5.37 -33.33
C LYS A 188 28.45 5.99 -32.05
N VAL A 189 27.62 6.55 -31.18
CA VAL A 189 28.05 7.07 -29.87
C VAL A 189 28.43 5.93 -28.92
N ASP A 190 27.61 4.89 -28.82
CA ASP A 190 27.86 3.76 -27.91
C ASP A 190 29.14 2.99 -28.29
N LYS A 191 29.46 2.90 -29.59
CA LYS A 191 30.71 2.31 -30.09
C LYS A 191 31.99 3.02 -29.60
N LYS A 192 31.91 4.29 -29.20
CA LYS A 192 33.05 5.06 -28.65
C LYS A 192 33.36 4.74 -27.18
N ARG A 193 32.44 4.08 -26.47
CA ARG A 193 32.60 3.70 -25.06
C ARG A 193 33.34 2.37 -24.92
N ASP A 194 33.97 2.14 -23.78
CA ASP A 194 34.60 0.86 -23.48
C ASP A 194 33.58 -0.30 -23.49
N LYS A 195 34.06 -1.52 -23.79
CA LYS A 195 33.22 -2.72 -23.91
C LYS A 195 32.47 -3.03 -22.61
N LEU A 196 33.10 -2.89 -21.44
CA LEU A 196 32.48 -3.19 -20.16
C LEU A 196 31.47 -2.11 -19.77
N GLU A 197 31.81 -0.84 -19.97
CA GLU A 197 30.91 0.29 -19.75
C GLU A 197 29.65 0.18 -20.61
N ARG A 198 29.81 -0.13 -21.90
CA ARG A 198 28.69 -0.33 -22.81
C ARG A 198 27.76 -1.46 -22.36
N LYS A 199 28.30 -2.58 -21.85
CA LYS A 199 27.48 -3.67 -21.30
C LYS A 199 26.62 -3.22 -20.12
N VAL A 200 27.16 -2.39 -19.23
CA VAL A 200 26.40 -1.85 -18.08
C VAL A 200 25.30 -0.93 -18.57
N LEU A 201 25.62 0.01 -19.46
CA LEU A 201 24.65 0.98 -19.98
C LEU A 201 23.53 0.30 -20.79
N ASP A 202 23.86 -0.70 -21.62
CA ASP A 202 22.86 -1.51 -22.34
C ASP A 202 21.90 -2.20 -21.35
N SER A 203 22.42 -2.75 -20.24
CA SER A 203 21.59 -3.43 -19.23
C SER A 203 20.72 -2.47 -18.42
N GLN A 204 21.20 -1.26 -18.14
CA GLN A 204 20.42 -0.21 -17.46
C GLN A 204 19.27 0.29 -18.33
N GLU A 205 19.52 0.50 -19.63
CA GLU A 205 18.50 0.90 -20.59
C GLU A 205 17.49 -0.23 -20.82
N ARG A 206 17.92 -1.49 -20.86
CA ARG A 206 17.01 -2.65 -20.87
C ARG A 206 16.08 -2.65 -19.66
N ALA A 207 16.64 -2.55 -18.45
CA ALA A 207 15.84 -2.55 -17.22
C ALA A 207 14.85 -1.37 -17.14
N PHE A 208 15.20 -0.22 -17.71
CA PHE A 208 14.25 0.90 -17.85
C PHE A 208 13.04 0.51 -18.71
N TRP A 209 13.27 -0.17 -19.84
CA TRP A 209 12.17 -0.65 -20.69
C TRP A 209 11.41 -1.82 -20.09
N ASP A 210 12.06 -2.68 -19.31
CA ASP A 210 11.37 -3.78 -18.60
C ASP A 210 10.34 -3.26 -17.57
N VAL A 211 10.51 -2.04 -17.04
CA VAL A 211 9.49 -1.36 -16.20
C VAL A 211 8.34 -0.82 -17.06
N HIS A 212 8.65 -0.12 -18.14
CA HIS A 212 7.66 0.65 -18.90
C HIS A 212 6.96 -0.15 -20.02
N ARG A 213 7.54 -1.27 -20.44
CA ARG A 213 7.06 -2.21 -21.45
C ARG A 213 7.32 -3.63 -20.94
N PRO A 214 6.68 -4.01 -19.81
CA PRO A 214 6.99 -5.26 -19.12
C PRO A 214 6.66 -6.49 -19.97
N VAL A 215 7.30 -7.61 -19.63
CA VAL A 215 6.99 -8.92 -20.21
C VAL A 215 5.49 -9.22 -20.04
N PRO A 216 4.79 -9.72 -21.07
CA PRO A 216 3.38 -10.07 -20.96
C PRO A 216 3.10 -10.99 -19.75
N GLY A 217 2.11 -10.62 -18.93
CA GLY A 217 1.77 -11.32 -17.68
C GLY A 217 2.44 -10.76 -16.43
N CYS A 218 3.47 -9.91 -16.56
CA CYS A 218 4.01 -9.16 -15.43
C CYS A 218 3.13 -7.96 -15.07
N VAL A 219 3.12 -7.59 -13.79
CA VAL A 219 2.42 -6.41 -13.30
C VAL A 219 3.09 -5.15 -13.85
N ASN A 220 2.31 -4.26 -14.45
CA ASN A 220 2.78 -2.95 -14.87
C ASN A 220 2.77 -1.97 -13.70
N THR A 221 3.93 -1.73 -13.11
CA THR A 221 4.07 -0.82 -11.95
C THR A 221 3.91 0.66 -12.30
N THR A 222 3.87 1.01 -13.60
CA THR A 222 3.63 2.40 -14.02
C THR A 222 2.15 2.76 -14.07
N GLU A 223 1.25 1.77 -13.93
CA GLU A 223 -0.19 2.01 -13.92
C GLU A 223 -0.61 2.77 -12.65
N VAL A 224 -1.37 3.84 -12.85
CA VAL A 224 -1.87 4.68 -11.77
C VAL A 224 -3.39 4.50 -11.65
N ASP A 225 -3.86 4.29 -10.41
CA ASP A 225 -5.28 4.21 -10.11
C ASP A 225 -6.04 5.45 -10.65
N ILE A 226 -7.18 5.21 -11.32
CA ILE A 226 -7.96 6.26 -11.98
C ILE A 226 -8.40 7.37 -11.01
N LYS A 227 -8.71 7.05 -9.74
CA LYS A 227 -9.09 8.04 -8.74
C LYS A 227 -7.90 8.92 -8.37
N LYS A 228 -6.69 8.36 -8.31
CA LYS A 228 -5.45 9.12 -8.08
C LYS A 228 -5.17 10.03 -9.28
N ALA A 229 -5.28 9.53 -10.50
CA ALA A 229 -5.10 10.31 -11.72
C ALA A 229 -6.10 11.49 -11.81
N CYS A 230 -7.39 11.24 -11.55
CA CYS A 230 -8.41 12.28 -11.58
C CYS A 230 -8.21 13.35 -10.49
N LYS A 231 -7.81 12.97 -9.26
CA LYS A 231 -7.51 13.93 -8.19
C LYS A 231 -6.38 14.86 -8.57
N ASN A 232 -5.33 14.32 -9.19
CA ASN A 232 -4.20 15.11 -9.63
C ASN A 232 -4.57 16.09 -10.76
N ASN A 233 -5.47 15.69 -11.66
CA ASN A 233 -5.98 16.55 -12.72
C ASN A 233 -6.97 17.62 -12.22
N LYS A 234 -7.72 17.38 -11.13
CA LYS A 234 -8.59 18.40 -10.52
C LYS A 234 -7.81 19.57 -9.89
N ALA A 235 -6.55 19.37 -9.53
CA ALA A 235 -5.66 20.44 -9.08
C ALA A 235 -5.17 21.35 -10.23
N ARG A 236 -5.48 21.01 -11.50
CA ARG A 236 -5.14 21.83 -12.67
C ARG A 236 -6.38 22.58 -13.15
N PRO A 237 -6.51 23.89 -12.92
CA PRO A 237 -7.40 24.69 -13.75
C PRO A 237 -6.88 24.57 -15.19
N ALA A 238 -7.73 24.08 -16.09
CA ALA A 238 -7.40 23.96 -17.50
C ALA A 238 -7.04 25.35 -18.05
N ARG A 239 -5.75 25.61 -18.31
CA ARG A 239 -5.35 26.73 -19.18
C ARG A 239 -5.68 26.33 -20.61
N ILE A 240 -6.93 26.53 -21.01
CA ILE A 240 -7.29 26.44 -22.42
C ILE A 240 -6.80 27.73 -23.08
N SER A 241 -5.64 27.68 -23.72
CA SER A 241 -5.16 28.76 -24.59
C SER A 241 -5.81 28.62 -25.96
N TYR A 242 -6.85 29.42 -26.24
CA TYR A 242 -7.27 29.65 -27.61
C TYR A 242 -6.39 30.76 -28.18
N ILE A 243 -5.58 30.42 -29.18
CA ILE A 243 -4.85 31.41 -29.97
C ILE A 243 -5.86 32.03 -30.93
N VAL A 244 -6.22 33.30 -30.71
CA VAL A 244 -6.90 34.14 -31.71
C VAL A 244 -6.06 35.39 -31.91
N PRO A 245 -5.68 35.75 -33.15
CA PRO A 245 -4.95 36.98 -33.44
C PRO A 245 -5.91 38.18 -33.42
N GLY A 246 -5.70 39.11 -32.48
CA GLY A 246 -6.31 40.44 -32.50
C GLY A 246 -7.42 40.64 -31.47
N GLY A 247 -7.14 41.47 -30.45
CA GLY A 247 -8.13 42.01 -29.52
C GLY A 247 -7.84 41.66 -28.06
N ARG A 248 -7.59 42.68 -27.23
CA ARG A 248 -7.50 42.53 -25.77
C ARG A 248 -8.87 42.11 -25.23
N LEU A 249 -8.92 40.95 -24.57
CA LEU A 249 -9.87 40.68 -23.50
C LEU A 249 -9.11 40.05 -22.33
N SER A 250 -9.54 40.42 -21.13
CA SER A 250 -8.86 40.36 -19.84
C SER A 250 -8.17 39.03 -19.50
N PRO A 251 -7.09 39.04 -18.68
CA PRO A 251 -6.56 37.82 -18.10
C PRO A 251 -7.68 37.15 -17.30
N GLY A 252 -7.99 35.90 -17.62
CA GLY A 252 -8.93 35.09 -16.84
C GLY A 252 -8.42 35.02 -15.39
N VAL A 253 -9.12 35.74 -14.51
CA VAL A 253 -8.92 35.74 -13.07
C VAL A 253 -9.01 34.30 -12.58
N SER A 254 -7.96 33.79 -11.93
CA SER A 254 -8.00 32.42 -11.41
C SER A 254 -9.03 32.35 -10.27
N VAL A 255 -9.58 31.16 -9.99
CA VAL A 255 -10.51 30.96 -8.87
C VAL A 255 -9.86 31.33 -7.52
N ASN A 256 -8.52 31.31 -7.45
CA ASN A 256 -7.75 31.77 -6.30
C ASN A 256 -7.67 33.30 -6.20
N ASP A 257 -7.74 34.02 -7.32
CA ASP A 257 -7.78 35.49 -7.37
C ASP A 257 -9.20 36.05 -7.04
N LEU A 258 -10.21 35.17 -6.99
CA LEU A 258 -11.58 35.49 -6.56
C LEU A 258 -11.83 35.28 -5.07
N HIS A 259 -10.89 34.65 -4.34
CA HIS A 259 -11.06 34.45 -2.91
C HIS A 259 -10.61 35.71 -2.18
N ASP A 260 -11.57 36.51 -1.72
CA ASP A 260 -11.32 37.60 -0.78
C ASP A 260 -10.55 37.04 0.44
N PRO A 261 -9.30 37.45 0.67
CA PRO A 261 -8.50 36.96 1.80
C PRO A 261 -9.21 37.17 3.14
N ALA A 262 -10.03 38.21 3.27
CA ALA A 262 -10.83 38.48 4.47
C ALA A 262 -11.95 37.44 4.67
N GLN A 263 -12.57 36.96 3.59
CA GLN A 263 -13.55 35.87 3.66
C GLN A 263 -12.89 34.54 4.06
N GLY A 264 -11.68 34.27 3.55
CA GLY A 264 -10.89 33.10 3.95
C GLY A 264 -10.58 33.08 5.44
N LEU A 265 -10.09 34.21 5.97
CA LEU A 265 -9.83 34.38 7.40
C LEU A 265 -11.10 34.25 8.25
N THR A 266 -12.23 34.80 7.78
CA THR A 266 -13.51 34.71 8.48
C THR A 266 -13.98 33.26 8.61
N GLN A 267 -13.90 32.48 7.53
CA GLN A 267 -14.23 31.05 7.54
C GLN A 267 -13.30 30.25 8.47
N GLU A 268 -12.00 30.60 8.49
CA GLU A 268 -11.04 29.96 9.37
C GLU A 268 -11.34 30.25 10.85
N ILE A 269 -11.65 31.50 11.20
CA ILE A 269 -12.07 31.90 12.55
C ILE A 269 -13.33 31.15 12.97
N GLU A 270 -14.33 31.05 12.08
CA GLU A 270 -15.56 30.32 12.38
C GLU A 270 -15.28 28.82 12.58
N CYS A 271 -14.38 28.23 11.80
CA CYS A 271 -13.92 26.86 11.98
C CYS A 271 -13.27 26.66 13.36
N TYR A 272 -12.38 27.56 13.78
CA TYR A 272 -11.76 27.50 15.11
C TYR A 272 -12.78 27.68 16.23
N ARG A 273 -13.72 28.63 16.10
CA ARG A 273 -14.82 28.81 17.06
C ARG A 273 -15.64 27.53 17.20
N ARG A 274 -15.99 26.88 16.07
CA ARG A 274 -16.68 25.58 16.07
C ARG A 274 -15.85 24.48 16.74
N ARG A 275 -14.53 24.45 16.56
CA ARG A 275 -13.63 23.47 17.22
C ARG A 275 -13.50 23.71 18.72
N LEU A 276 -13.41 24.97 19.15
CA LEU A 276 -13.35 25.36 20.56
C LEU A 276 -14.66 25.09 21.31
N GLY A 277 -15.81 25.21 20.62
CA GLY A 277 -17.11 24.86 21.18
C GLY A 277 -17.33 23.35 21.39
N ARG A 278 -16.46 22.47 20.86
CA ARG A 278 -16.56 21.03 21.09
C ARG A 278 -16.08 20.68 22.49
N ARG A 279 -16.82 19.81 23.17
CA ARG A 279 -16.38 19.20 24.43
C ARG A 279 -15.35 18.11 24.13
N TRP A 280 -14.20 18.21 24.78
CA TRP A 280 -13.10 17.25 24.64
C TRP A 280 -13.00 16.37 25.88
N VAL A 281 -12.73 15.08 25.65
CA VAL A 281 -12.44 14.13 26.72
C VAL A 281 -10.92 13.99 26.83
N LYS A 282 -10.39 13.85 28.05
CA LYS A 282 -8.96 13.62 28.28
C LYS A 282 -8.51 12.35 27.56
N VAL A 283 -7.35 12.39 26.91
CA VAL A 283 -6.79 11.23 26.18
C VAL A 283 -6.66 10.00 27.08
N SER A 284 -6.26 10.17 28.35
CA SER A 284 -6.21 9.07 29.31
C SER A 284 -7.57 8.38 29.50
N LYS A 285 -8.66 9.16 29.59
CA LYS A 285 -10.02 8.61 29.72
C LYS A 285 -10.52 7.95 28.44
N VAL A 286 -10.13 8.48 27.28
CA VAL A 286 -10.41 7.82 26.00
C VAL A 286 -9.67 6.50 25.88
N ALA A 287 -8.38 6.46 26.25
CA ALA A 287 -7.57 5.24 26.25
C ALA A 287 -8.12 4.19 27.23
N GLU A 288 -8.40 4.57 28.48
CA GLU A 288 -9.04 3.69 29.47
C GLU A 288 -10.34 3.09 28.91
N SER A 289 -11.20 3.92 28.29
CA SER A 289 -12.46 3.46 27.71
C SER A 289 -12.26 2.46 26.57
N TYR A 290 -11.29 2.68 25.68
CA TYR A 290 -11.01 1.75 24.58
C TYR A 290 -10.40 0.44 25.08
N THR A 291 -9.50 0.50 26.05
CA THR A 291 -8.90 -0.70 26.66
C THR A 291 -9.98 -1.54 27.35
N SER A 292 -10.83 -0.92 28.17
CA SER A 292 -11.93 -1.66 28.83
C SER A 292 -12.93 -2.24 27.84
N TYR A 293 -13.24 -1.52 26.75
CA TYR A 293 -14.06 -2.07 25.68
C TYR A 293 -13.39 -3.28 25.03
N TYR A 294 -12.10 -3.19 24.69
CA TYR A 294 -11.36 -4.31 24.13
C TYR A 294 -11.37 -5.53 25.08
N GLU A 295 -11.02 -5.35 26.35
CA GLU A 295 -10.97 -6.43 27.35
C GLU A 295 -12.33 -7.12 27.51
N GLN A 296 -13.41 -6.34 27.49
CA GLN A 296 -14.78 -6.86 27.57
C GLN A 296 -15.14 -7.73 26.35
N TYR A 297 -14.66 -7.40 25.15
CA TYR A 297 -14.98 -8.13 23.92
C TYR A 297 -13.89 -9.14 23.50
N ALA A 298 -12.76 -9.21 24.21
CA ALA A 298 -11.64 -10.08 23.83
C ALA A 298 -12.02 -11.57 23.81
N GLU A 299 -12.86 -12.04 24.74
CA GLU A 299 -13.38 -13.43 24.72
C GLU A 299 -14.34 -13.68 23.54
N PHE A 300 -14.76 -12.62 22.86
CA PHE A 300 -15.71 -12.62 21.75
C PHE A 300 -15.07 -12.58 20.36
N ASP A 301 -13.78 -12.26 20.30
CA ASP A 301 -13.02 -12.16 19.07
C ASP A 301 -12.44 -13.52 18.68
N ALA A 302 -12.80 -14.00 17.48
CA ALA A 302 -12.36 -15.29 16.95
C ALA A 302 -10.90 -15.29 16.44
N PHE A 303 -10.30 -14.11 16.24
CA PHE A 303 -8.88 -13.99 15.87
C PHE A 303 -7.96 -14.00 17.09
N ILE A 304 -8.46 -13.58 18.26
CA ILE A 304 -7.64 -13.39 19.47
C ILE A 304 -7.80 -14.55 20.44
N THR A 305 -9.05 -14.95 20.71
CA THR A 305 -9.37 -15.97 21.70
C THR A 305 -9.90 -17.23 21.01
N PRO A 306 -9.26 -18.40 21.17
CA PRO A 306 -9.80 -19.66 20.66
C PRO A 306 -11.21 -19.89 21.17
N GLN A 307 -12.10 -20.21 20.25
CA GLN A 307 -13.50 -20.39 20.56
C GLN A 307 -13.81 -21.82 21.03
N GLU A 308 -14.91 -21.98 21.77
CA GLU A 308 -15.40 -23.30 22.21
C GLU A 308 -15.74 -24.21 21.02
N TYR A 309 -16.23 -23.63 19.93
CA TYR A 309 -16.44 -24.31 18.65
C TYR A 309 -15.35 -23.91 17.66
N ALA A 310 -14.92 -24.85 16.83
CA ALA A 310 -13.92 -24.56 15.82
C ALA A 310 -14.40 -23.46 14.85
N ASN A 311 -13.48 -22.61 14.42
CA ASN A 311 -13.79 -21.55 13.46
C ASN A 311 -14.17 -22.18 12.10
N PRO A 312 -15.38 -21.91 11.56
CA PRO A 312 -15.85 -22.50 10.31
C PRO A 312 -14.89 -22.31 9.13
N TRP A 313 -14.14 -21.21 9.11
CA TRP A 313 -13.16 -20.91 8.06
C TRP A 313 -11.88 -21.75 8.13
N ILE A 314 -11.65 -22.45 9.24
CA ILE A 314 -10.46 -23.28 9.46
C ILE A 314 -10.79 -24.76 9.27
N VAL A 315 -11.98 -25.18 9.69
CA VAL A 315 -12.39 -26.59 9.70
C VAL A 315 -13.44 -26.95 8.64
N ASP A 316 -13.85 -25.99 7.81
CA ASP A 316 -14.91 -26.12 6.81
C ASP A 316 -16.22 -26.74 7.36
N ASN A 317 -16.55 -26.37 8.61
CA ASN A 317 -17.76 -26.82 9.30
C ASN A 317 -18.57 -25.62 9.81
N ALA A 318 -19.82 -25.51 9.34
CA ALA A 318 -20.74 -24.41 9.67
C ALA A 318 -21.48 -24.55 11.01
N GLU A 319 -21.20 -25.57 11.83
CA GLU A 319 -21.91 -25.84 13.09
C GLU A 319 -21.96 -24.64 14.04
N LEU A 320 -20.87 -23.87 14.14
CA LEU A 320 -20.85 -22.64 14.95
C LEU A 320 -21.89 -21.62 14.47
N TRP A 321 -22.01 -21.41 13.15
CA TRP A 321 -22.98 -20.45 12.59
C TRP A 321 -24.42 -20.91 12.80
N ASP A 322 -24.68 -22.21 12.71
CA ASP A 322 -26.02 -22.74 12.93
C ASP A 322 -26.42 -22.66 14.42
N LEU A 323 -25.46 -22.85 15.33
CA LEU A 323 -25.66 -22.61 16.75
C LEU A 323 -25.97 -21.13 17.03
N GLU A 324 -25.27 -20.20 16.38
CA GLU A 324 -25.51 -18.77 16.53
C GLU A 324 -26.86 -18.30 15.97
N LYS A 325 -27.45 -19.02 15.01
CA LYS A 325 -28.81 -18.72 14.50
C LYS A 325 -29.92 -19.21 15.42
N THR A 326 -29.62 -20.15 16.32
CA THR A 326 -30.64 -20.78 17.14
C THR A 326 -31.23 -19.77 18.13
N MET A 327 -32.56 -19.79 18.30
CA MET A 327 -33.31 -18.92 19.24
C MET A 327 -33.67 -19.64 20.57
N LYS A 328 -33.42 -20.95 20.61
CA LYS A 328 -33.60 -21.83 21.77
C LYS A 328 -32.22 -22.33 22.21
N ASP A 329 -32.05 -22.63 23.49
CA ASP A 329 -30.80 -23.21 24.02
C ASP A 329 -29.54 -22.42 23.66
N LEU A 330 -29.63 -21.09 23.87
CA LEU A 330 -28.56 -20.16 23.53
C LEU A 330 -27.26 -20.49 24.28
N PRO A 331 -26.08 -20.38 23.63
CA PRO A 331 -24.81 -20.49 24.32
C PRO A 331 -24.68 -19.43 25.41
N GLN A 332 -24.19 -19.81 26.58
CA GLN A 332 -24.00 -18.89 27.72
C GLN A 332 -23.16 -17.67 27.31
N ARG A 333 -22.15 -17.89 26.48
CA ARG A 333 -21.29 -16.86 25.91
C ARG A 333 -22.10 -15.78 25.18
N ARG A 334 -23.05 -16.15 24.32
CA ARG A 334 -23.94 -15.21 23.61
C ARG A 334 -24.80 -14.40 24.59
N VAL A 335 -25.36 -15.07 25.60
CA VAL A 335 -26.20 -14.41 26.62
C VAL A 335 -25.41 -13.42 27.48
N LYS A 336 -24.13 -13.71 27.80
CA LYS A 336 -23.28 -12.79 28.55
C LYS A 336 -23.08 -11.43 27.86
N LYS A 337 -23.04 -11.41 26.51
CA LYS A 337 -22.90 -10.15 25.74
C LYS A 337 -24.02 -9.17 26.05
N TRP A 338 -25.21 -9.68 26.37
CA TRP A 338 -26.36 -8.84 26.71
C TRP A 338 -26.12 -7.96 27.93
N THR A 339 -25.13 -8.27 28.77
CA THR A 339 -24.76 -7.45 29.94
C THR A 339 -23.88 -6.25 29.58
N PHE A 340 -23.28 -6.24 28.39
CA PHE A 340 -22.29 -5.23 28.01
C PHE A 340 -22.95 -3.88 27.74
N SER A 341 -24.10 -3.91 27.09
CA SER A 341 -24.94 -2.73 26.92
C SER A 341 -26.35 -3.12 26.50
N ILE A 342 -27.30 -2.20 26.71
CA ILE A 342 -28.64 -2.33 26.15
C ILE A 342 -28.62 -2.50 24.63
N TYR A 343 -27.60 -1.96 23.94
CA TYR A 343 -27.45 -2.16 22.50
C TYR A 343 -27.14 -3.62 22.14
N GLU A 344 -26.24 -4.29 22.87
CA GLU A 344 -25.92 -5.71 22.66
C GLU A 344 -27.15 -6.59 22.92
N LEU A 345 -27.90 -6.30 24.00
CA LEU A 345 -29.15 -6.99 24.31
C LEU A 345 -30.20 -6.83 23.20
N LEU A 346 -30.38 -5.61 22.69
CA LEU A 346 -31.42 -5.31 21.69
C LEU A 346 -31.01 -5.71 20.26
N LYS A 347 -29.72 -5.77 19.97
CA LYS A 347 -29.16 -6.27 18.71
C LYS A 347 -29.38 -7.77 18.55
N ASP A 348 -29.31 -8.51 19.65
CA ASP A 348 -29.62 -9.94 19.66
C ASP A 348 -31.15 -10.17 19.59
N PRO A 349 -31.68 -10.84 18.55
CA PRO A 349 -33.11 -11.11 18.44
C PRO A 349 -33.70 -11.86 19.66
N ALA A 350 -32.95 -12.79 20.24
CA ALA A 350 -33.40 -13.54 21.41
C ALA A 350 -33.31 -12.70 22.69
N GLY A 351 -32.30 -11.83 22.79
CA GLY A 351 -32.17 -10.86 23.87
C GLY A 351 -33.32 -9.87 23.88
N ARG A 352 -33.66 -9.33 22.70
CA ARG A 352 -34.79 -8.42 22.51
C ARG A 352 -36.13 -9.07 22.87
N ASP A 353 -36.39 -10.31 22.43
CA ASP A 353 -37.61 -11.04 22.78
C ASP A 353 -37.70 -11.29 24.29
N HIS A 354 -36.60 -11.75 24.91
CA HIS A 354 -36.56 -12.03 26.35
C HIS A 354 -36.75 -10.75 27.18
N PHE A 355 -36.11 -9.65 26.78
CA PHE A 355 -36.29 -8.35 27.41
C PHE A 355 -37.71 -7.78 27.19
N GLY A 356 -38.31 -8.00 26.02
CA GLY A 356 -39.71 -7.65 25.76
C GLY A 356 -40.68 -8.34 26.73
N LYS A 357 -40.46 -9.64 27.00
CA LYS A 357 -41.24 -10.40 27.99
C LYS A 357 -41.08 -9.86 29.41
N PHE A 358 -39.87 -9.42 29.78
CA PHE A 358 -39.62 -8.77 31.06
C PHE A 358 -40.47 -7.50 31.20
N LEU A 359 -40.40 -6.62 30.20
CA LEU A 359 -41.12 -5.35 30.20
C LEU A 359 -42.63 -5.54 30.18
N ALA A 360 -43.13 -6.54 29.44
CA ALA A 360 -44.56 -6.87 29.43
C ALA A 360 -45.06 -7.28 30.83
N LYS A 361 -44.26 -8.06 31.59
CA LYS A 361 -44.58 -8.44 32.97
C LYS A 361 -44.62 -7.25 33.93
N GLU A 362 -43.83 -6.21 33.64
CA GLU A 362 -43.82 -4.96 34.39
C GLU A 362 -44.76 -3.88 33.81
N PHE A 363 -45.65 -4.24 32.88
CA PHE A 363 -46.55 -3.30 32.19
C PHE A 363 -45.82 -2.09 31.55
N SER A 364 -44.57 -2.29 31.10
CA SER A 364 -43.70 -1.26 30.52
C SER A 364 -43.25 -1.58 29.08
N GLY A 365 -43.92 -2.52 28.42
CA GLY A 365 -43.59 -2.99 27.06
C GLY A 365 -43.62 -1.91 25.98
N GLU A 366 -44.43 -0.86 26.16
CA GLU A 366 -44.57 0.24 25.21
C GLU A 366 -43.25 0.99 24.96
N ASN A 367 -42.37 1.04 25.97
CA ASN A 367 -41.06 1.68 25.86
C ASN A 367 -40.19 1.02 24.77
N LEU A 368 -40.32 -0.30 24.57
CA LEU A 368 -39.59 -1.05 23.55
C LEU A 368 -40.08 -0.79 22.12
N ASN A 369 -41.24 -0.16 21.95
CA ASN A 369 -41.71 0.25 20.62
C ASN A 369 -41.22 1.66 20.26
N HIS A 370 -40.91 2.49 21.25
CA HIS A 370 -40.57 3.90 21.07
C HIS A 370 -39.07 4.21 21.28
N PHE A 371 -38.27 3.26 21.78
CA PHE A 371 -36.85 3.47 22.12
C PHE A 371 -35.95 3.91 20.95
N LEU A 372 -36.30 3.58 19.70
CA LEU A 372 -35.55 4.00 18.51
C LEU A 372 -35.88 5.44 18.09
N LEU A 373 -37.00 5.98 18.57
CA LEU A 373 -37.55 7.27 18.14
C LEU A 373 -37.31 8.37 19.18
N ASP A 374 -37.20 8.02 20.47
CA ASP A 374 -37.03 8.99 21.55
C ASP A 374 -35.78 8.70 22.41
N HIS A 375 -34.85 9.66 22.41
CA HIS A 375 -33.63 9.62 23.21
C HIS A 375 -33.89 9.64 24.73
N ASN A 376 -35.01 10.23 25.18
CA ASN A 376 -35.41 10.21 26.58
C ASN A 376 -35.87 8.81 27.00
N ILE A 377 -36.66 8.13 26.16
CA ILE A 377 -37.08 6.74 26.39
C ILE A 377 -35.85 5.82 26.38
N PHE A 378 -34.91 6.02 25.46
CA PHE A 378 -33.66 5.28 25.46
C PHE A 378 -32.86 5.46 26.75
N LYS A 379 -32.68 6.69 27.24
CA LYS A 379 -31.99 6.97 28.51
C LYS A 379 -32.70 6.32 29.70
N LEU A 380 -34.02 6.39 29.75
CA LEU A 380 -34.83 5.75 30.79
C LEU A 380 -34.60 4.24 30.81
N MET A 381 -34.77 3.59 29.66
CA MET A 381 -34.56 2.14 29.53
C MET A 381 -33.14 1.73 29.89
N LYS A 382 -32.13 2.47 29.42
CA LYS A 382 -30.71 2.19 29.67
C LYS A 382 -30.38 2.22 31.16
N ASN A 383 -30.89 3.21 31.89
CA ASN A 383 -30.50 3.44 33.28
C ASN A 383 -31.39 2.67 34.27
N ASP A 384 -32.64 2.39 33.92
CA ASP A 384 -33.61 1.74 34.80
C ASP A 384 -33.97 0.31 34.33
N SER A 385 -34.84 0.17 33.33
CA SER A 385 -35.42 -1.14 32.95
C SER A 385 -34.38 -2.18 32.57
N TYR A 386 -33.33 -1.79 31.83
CA TYR A 386 -32.21 -2.67 31.47
C TYR A 386 -31.44 -3.14 32.70
N THR A 387 -31.12 -2.22 33.62
CA THR A 387 -30.44 -2.53 34.88
C THR A 387 -31.28 -3.48 35.74
N ARG A 388 -32.60 -3.26 35.82
CA ARG A 388 -33.53 -4.13 36.54
C ARG A 388 -33.61 -5.52 35.89
N TYR A 389 -33.70 -5.58 34.57
CA TYR A 389 -33.70 -6.83 33.82
C TYR A 389 -32.45 -7.68 34.12
N LEU A 390 -31.25 -7.10 34.07
CA LEU A 390 -30.02 -7.85 34.36
C LEU A 390 -29.92 -8.36 35.80
N ARG A 391 -30.63 -7.72 36.74
CA ARG A 391 -30.72 -8.14 38.15
C ARG A 391 -31.86 -9.13 38.42
N SER A 392 -32.82 -9.23 37.50
CA SER A 392 -34.00 -10.08 37.64
C SER A 392 -33.65 -11.56 37.66
N ASP A 393 -34.48 -12.35 38.34
CA ASP A 393 -34.36 -13.81 38.33
C ASP A 393 -34.57 -14.37 36.93
N MET A 394 -35.39 -13.70 36.10
CA MET A 394 -35.62 -14.09 34.71
C MET A 394 -34.32 -14.14 33.90
N TYR A 395 -33.45 -13.14 34.02
CA TYR A 395 -32.13 -13.16 33.35
C TYR A 395 -31.18 -14.19 33.99
N LYS A 396 -31.12 -14.24 35.33
CA LYS A 396 -30.20 -15.15 36.04
C LYS A 396 -30.53 -16.63 35.80
N GLU A 397 -31.80 -16.99 35.83
CA GLU A 397 -32.30 -18.33 35.54
C GLU A 397 -32.04 -18.70 34.09
N PHE A 398 -32.27 -17.79 33.14
CA PHE A 398 -31.96 -18.02 31.74
C PHE A 398 -30.46 -18.28 31.54
N LEU A 399 -29.58 -17.42 32.09
CA LEU A 399 -28.14 -17.60 32.03
C LEU A 399 -27.67 -18.91 32.69
N ASN A 400 -28.23 -19.28 33.85
CA ASN A 400 -27.87 -20.52 34.53
C ASN A 400 -28.45 -21.78 33.85
N GLY A 401 -29.61 -21.67 33.21
CA GLY A 401 -30.23 -22.73 32.42
C GLY A 401 -29.37 -23.11 31.21
N THR A 402 -28.68 -22.13 30.60
CA THR A 402 -27.72 -22.39 29.51
C THR A 402 -26.48 -23.17 29.96
N LYS A 403 -26.02 -23.02 31.21
CA LYS A 403 -24.88 -23.80 31.77
C LYS A 403 -25.15 -25.30 31.85
N LYS A 404 -26.35 -25.70 32.25
CA LYS A 404 -26.71 -27.13 32.42
C LYS A 404 -26.75 -27.88 31.09
N LYS A 405 -27.00 -27.19 29.97
CA LYS A 405 -27.08 -27.79 28.63
C LYS A 405 -25.73 -27.87 27.93
N SER A 406 -24.79 -26.97 28.20
CA SER A 406 -23.45 -26.98 27.58
C SER A 406 -22.49 -28.01 28.18
N SER A 407 -22.67 -28.42 29.45
CA SER A 407 -21.79 -29.39 30.12
C SER A 407 -21.81 -30.81 29.52
N GLY A 408 -22.75 -31.12 28.62
CA GLY A 408 -22.89 -32.44 27.98
C GLY A 408 -22.09 -32.64 26.68
N LYS A 409 -21.47 -31.59 26.12
CA LYS A 409 -20.72 -31.67 24.85
C LYS A 409 -19.26 -31.25 25.06
N ARG A 410 -18.43 -32.10 25.65
CA ARG A 410 -16.97 -31.92 25.60
C ARG A 410 -16.45 -32.40 24.25
N SER A 411 -16.17 -31.45 23.34
CA SER A 411 -15.40 -31.72 22.13
C SER A 411 -13.91 -31.78 22.46
N LEU A 412 -13.23 -32.82 21.97
CA LEU A 412 -11.80 -33.07 22.15
C LEU A 412 -11.00 -31.94 21.48
N THR A 413 -10.41 -31.06 22.28
CA THR A 413 -9.57 -29.96 21.78
C THR A 413 -8.14 -30.47 21.55
N LEU A 414 -7.69 -30.49 20.29
CA LEU A 414 -6.28 -30.62 19.95
C LEU A 414 -5.54 -29.35 20.36
N ARG A 415 -4.53 -29.53 21.22
CA ARG A 415 -3.69 -28.47 21.78
C ARG A 415 -2.70 -28.02 20.70
N ILE A 416 -2.97 -26.89 20.04
CA ILE A 416 -1.96 -26.20 19.23
C ILE A 416 -1.25 -25.20 20.14
N GLU A 417 0.02 -25.46 20.44
CA GLU A 417 0.90 -24.56 21.18
C GLU A 417 1.17 -23.29 20.39
N SER A 418 0.52 -22.19 20.78
CA SER A 418 0.89 -20.84 20.33
C SER A 418 1.94 -20.29 21.29
N ARG A 419 3.19 -20.15 20.81
CA ARG A 419 4.25 -19.41 21.51
C ARG A 419 3.89 -17.92 21.53
N ARG A 420 3.46 -17.42 22.68
CA ARG A 420 3.42 -15.97 22.96
C ARG A 420 4.81 -15.51 23.40
N SER A 421 5.51 -14.75 22.55
CA SER A 421 6.60 -13.89 23.02
C SER A 421 5.99 -12.66 23.69
N VAL A 422 6.13 -12.58 25.00
CA VAL A 422 5.77 -11.40 25.78
C VAL A 422 6.85 -10.34 25.53
N LEU A 423 6.50 -9.27 24.81
CA LEU A 423 7.31 -8.06 24.77
C LEU A 423 7.24 -7.38 26.14
N SER A 424 8.32 -7.50 26.92
CA SER A 424 8.51 -6.76 28.16
C SER A 424 8.85 -5.31 27.84
N LEU A 425 7.92 -4.40 28.11
CA LEU A 425 8.22 -2.97 28.25
C LEU A 425 8.93 -2.76 29.60
N THR A 426 10.25 -2.81 29.60
CA THR A 426 11.06 -2.37 30.75
C THR A 426 11.28 -0.86 30.69
N ASN A 427 10.62 -0.20 31.64
CA ASN A 427 10.93 1.08 32.28
C ASN A 427 12.29 1.72 31.93
N TYR A 428 12.25 2.91 31.32
CA TYR A 428 13.30 3.92 31.50
C TYR A 428 12.75 5.02 32.40
N SER A 429 13.22 5.05 33.65
CA SER A 429 13.03 6.14 34.59
C SER A 429 14.34 6.50 35.27
N THR A 430 14.71 7.77 35.08
CA THR A 430 15.56 8.65 35.93
C THR A 430 17.09 8.56 35.84
N LYS A 431 17.71 9.69 35.41
CA LYS A 431 18.46 10.70 36.22
C LYS A 431 19.43 11.41 35.25
N SER A 432 19.32 12.70 34.94
CA SER A 432 19.68 13.87 35.76
C SER A 432 21.03 13.72 36.46
N THR A 433 22.13 14.03 35.77
CA THR A 433 23.10 15.08 36.16
C THR A 433 23.88 15.50 34.92
#